data_AF-A0A524H9L1-F1
#
_entry.id   AF-A0A524H9L1-F1
#
_cell.length_a   1.000
_cell.length_b   1.000
_cell.length_c   1.000
_cell.angle_alpha   90.00
_cell.angle_beta   90.00
_cell.angle_gamma   90.00
#
_symmetry.space_group_name_H-M   'P 1'
#
loop_
_entity.id
_entity.type
_entity.pdbx_description
1 polymer ?
#
loop_
_entity_poly.entity_id
_entity_poly.type
_entity_poly.pdbx_seq_one_letter_code
_entity_poly.pdbx_strand_id
1 'polypeptide(L)'
;MFISRIICKLKIKRKPYTPERAYRTSVRPLAVFFVAGGIFLFFGSLSLPITMPIPFIKTESINRIIMALTSLILILIGTGLFFKSKVAWYGLFLYIAGGTLFISAGFILFPSDQTDLLCSIMPIILDTSIGIGIYFATKLVFVNKDGKS
;
A
#
# COMPACT_ATOMS: atom_id res chain seq x y z
N MET A 1 1.41 19.13 -44.73
CA MET A 1 0.24 19.76 -44.06
C MET A 1 -0.75 18.77 -43.39
N PHE A 2 -0.71 17.47 -43.67
CA PHE A 2 -1.69 16.50 -43.13
C PHE A 2 -1.44 16.04 -41.67
N ILE A 3 -0.19 15.95 -41.24
CA ILE A 3 0.19 15.41 -39.91
C ILE A 3 -0.27 16.34 -38.77
N SER A 4 -0.23 17.66 -38.99
CA SER A 4 -0.64 18.66 -37.99
C SER A 4 -2.16 18.61 -37.66
N ARG A 5 -3.00 18.23 -38.63
CA ARG A 5 -4.46 18.07 -38.41
C ARG A 5 -4.82 16.80 -37.63
N ILE A 6 -4.01 15.74 -37.72
CA ILE A 6 -4.21 14.50 -36.96
C ILE A 6 -3.84 14.72 -35.47
N ILE A 7 -2.75 15.43 -35.20
CA ILE A 7 -2.31 15.74 -33.83
C ILE A 7 -3.34 16.66 -33.12
N CYS A 8 -3.94 17.61 -33.84
CA CYS A 8 -4.95 18.51 -33.28
C CYS A 8 -6.28 17.79 -32.94
N LYS A 9 -6.65 16.74 -33.67
CA LYS A 9 -7.84 15.90 -33.38
C LYS A 9 -7.64 14.92 -32.21
N LEU A 10 -6.40 14.66 -31.82
CA LEU A 10 -6.02 13.85 -30.65
C LEU A 10 -5.83 14.69 -29.38
N LYS A 11 -6.45 15.88 -29.30
CA LYS A 11 -6.77 16.51 -28.02
C LYS A 11 -7.81 15.64 -27.32
N ILE A 12 -7.34 14.54 -26.72
CA ILE A 12 -8.11 13.70 -25.80
C ILE A 12 -8.62 14.67 -24.75
N LYS A 13 -9.91 15.04 -24.84
CA LYS A 13 -10.64 15.73 -23.77
C LYS A 13 -10.69 14.74 -22.61
N ARG A 14 -9.59 14.62 -21.85
CA ARG A 14 -9.58 13.87 -20.60
C ARG A 14 -10.60 14.57 -19.72
N LYS A 15 -11.74 13.91 -19.50
CA LYS A 15 -12.73 14.38 -18.52
C LYS A 15 -11.99 14.69 -17.21
N PRO A 16 -12.29 15.81 -16.54
CA PRO A 16 -11.59 16.19 -15.31
C PRO A 16 -11.60 15.00 -14.34
N TYR A 17 -10.46 14.77 -13.69
CA TYR A 17 -10.31 13.66 -12.76
C TYR A 17 -11.10 13.99 -11.49
N THR A 18 -12.32 13.45 -11.39
CA THR A 18 -13.23 13.71 -10.27
C THR A 18 -12.95 12.77 -9.08
N PRO A 19 -13.29 13.19 -7.85
CA PRO A 19 -13.19 12.34 -6.65
C PRO A 19 -13.96 11.01 -6.79
N GLU A 20 -15.13 11.03 -7.43
CA GLU A 20 -15.95 9.83 -7.64
C GLU A 20 -15.26 8.83 -8.58
N ARG A 21 -14.59 9.35 -9.62
CA ARG A 21 -13.84 8.52 -10.56
C ARG A 21 -12.64 7.90 -9.85
N ALA A 22 -11.86 8.71 -9.14
CA ALA A 22 -10.72 8.27 -8.34
C ALA A 22 -11.10 7.20 -7.30
N TYR A 23 -12.26 7.35 -6.67
CA TYR A 23 -12.78 6.37 -5.73
C TYR A 23 -13.10 5.03 -6.41
N ARG A 24 -13.78 5.05 -7.57
CA ARG A 24 -14.15 3.82 -8.29
C ARG A 24 -12.95 3.12 -8.92
N THR A 25 -12.00 3.86 -9.47
CA THR A 25 -10.87 3.29 -10.23
C THR A 25 -9.69 2.93 -9.34
N SER A 26 -9.49 3.63 -8.23
CA SER A 26 -8.27 3.51 -7.43
C SER A 26 -8.58 3.06 -6.00
N VAL A 27 -9.42 3.80 -5.26
CA VAL A 27 -9.66 3.51 -3.83
C VAL A 27 -10.43 2.21 -3.61
N ARG A 28 -11.48 1.94 -4.40
CA ARG A 28 -12.32 0.75 -4.21
C ARG A 28 -11.58 -0.56 -4.54
N PRO A 29 -10.84 -0.67 -5.66
CA PRO A 29 -10.01 -1.84 -5.92
C PRO A 29 -8.93 -2.02 -4.85
N LEU A 30 -8.30 -0.92 -4.42
CA LEU A 30 -7.28 -0.94 -3.37
C LEU A 30 -7.85 -1.43 -2.03
N ALA A 31 -9.02 -0.93 -1.63
CA ALA A 31 -9.72 -1.37 -0.44
C ALA A 31 -10.03 -2.87 -0.47
N VAL A 32 -10.55 -3.36 -1.61
CA VAL A 32 -10.82 -4.80 -1.80
C VAL A 32 -9.54 -5.61 -1.73
N PHE A 33 -8.45 -5.13 -2.35
CA PHE A 33 -7.15 -5.78 -2.30
C PHE A 33 -6.63 -5.89 -0.87
N PHE A 34 -6.74 -4.83 -0.07
CA PHE A 34 -6.33 -4.85 1.35
C PHE A 34 -7.18 -5.79 2.20
N VAL A 35 -8.50 -5.81 2.00
CA VAL A 35 -9.38 -6.73 2.73
C VAL A 35 -9.10 -8.18 2.33
N ALA A 36 -9.05 -8.48 1.04
CA ALA A 36 -8.80 -9.83 0.55
C ALA A 36 -7.40 -10.32 0.94
N GLY A 37 -6.38 -9.47 0.79
CA GLY A 37 -5.01 -9.75 1.21
C GLY A 37 -4.90 -9.97 2.71
N GLY A 38 -5.56 -9.13 3.52
CA GLY A 38 -5.60 -9.29 4.98
C GLY A 38 -6.30 -10.59 5.40
N ILE A 39 -7.43 -10.95 4.78
CA ILE A 39 -8.10 -12.24 5.06
C ILE A 39 -7.19 -13.42 4.70
N PHE A 40 -6.56 -13.38 3.52
CA PHE A 40 -5.63 -14.42 3.09
C PHE A 40 -4.45 -14.55 4.06
N LEU A 41 -3.88 -13.45 4.51
CA LEU A 41 -2.75 -13.43 5.44
C LEU A 41 -3.15 -13.90 6.85
N PHE A 42 -4.36 -13.58 7.30
CA PHE A 42 -4.90 -14.06 8.57
C PHE A 42 -5.01 -15.60 8.57
N PHE A 43 -5.72 -16.18 7.60
CA PHE A 43 -5.85 -17.63 7.49
C PHE A 43 -4.52 -18.33 7.19
N GLY A 44 -3.67 -17.69 6.38
CA GLY A 44 -2.31 -18.15 6.11
C GLY A 44 -1.47 -18.24 7.38
N SER A 45 -1.53 -17.25 8.26
CA SER A 45 -0.79 -17.25 9.54
C SER A 45 -1.21 -18.36 10.51
N LEU A 46 -2.46 -18.83 10.40
CA LEU A 46 -2.99 -19.93 11.20
C LEU A 46 -2.58 -21.30 10.64
N SER A 47 -2.53 -21.42 9.31
CA SER A 47 -2.53 -22.73 8.63
C SER A 47 -1.21 -23.09 7.95
N LEU A 48 -0.40 -22.10 7.55
CA LEU A 48 0.82 -22.32 6.78
C LEU A 48 2.07 -22.21 7.67
N PRO A 49 3.13 -22.98 7.36
CA PRO A 49 4.43 -22.80 8.00
C PRO A 49 5.00 -21.43 7.66
N ILE A 50 5.59 -20.74 8.64
CA ILE A 50 6.21 -19.43 8.45
C ILE A 50 7.52 -19.60 7.71
N THR A 51 7.54 -19.31 6.41
CA THR A 51 8.74 -19.38 5.57
C THR A 51 9.61 -18.13 5.65
N MET A 52 9.03 -17.00 6.06
CA MET A 52 9.72 -15.72 6.25
C MET A 52 9.44 -15.19 7.66
N PRO A 53 10.18 -15.66 8.69
CA PRO A 53 10.03 -15.16 10.04
C PRO A 53 10.46 -13.70 10.14
N ILE A 54 9.87 -12.96 11.07
CA ILE A 54 10.28 -11.58 11.34
C ILE A 54 11.71 -11.62 11.89
N PRO A 55 12.65 -10.82 11.35
CA PRO A 55 14.09 -10.94 11.66
C PRO A 55 14.45 -10.81 13.15
N PHE A 56 13.56 -10.24 13.96
CA PHE A 56 13.77 -9.99 15.40
C PHE A 56 13.14 -11.01 16.35
N ILE A 57 12.32 -11.94 15.83
CA ILE A 57 11.42 -12.75 16.65
C ILE A 57 11.72 -14.21 16.38
N LYS A 58 12.38 -14.84 17.35
CA LYS A 58 12.80 -16.26 17.27
C LYS A 58 11.65 -17.22 17.53
N THR A 59 10.64 -16.79 18.27
CA THR A 59 9.52 -17.65 18.67
C THR A 59 8.45 -17.68 17.58
N GLU A 60 8.15 -18.87 17.06
CA GLU A 60 7.16 -19.07 16.00
C GLU A 60 5.77 -18.58 16.41
N SER A 61 5.32 -18.87 17.64
CA SER A 61 4.02 -18.44 18.15
C SER A 61 3.89 -16.92 18.22
N ILE A 62 4.95 -16.18 18.55
CA ILE A 62 4.95 -14.71 18.55
C ILE A 62 4.89 -14.19 17.11
N ASN A 63 5.63 -14.79 16.18
CA ASN A 63 5.54 -14.44 14.76
C ASN A 63 4.12 -14.63 14.21
N ARG A 64 3.46 -15.75 14.56
CA ARG A 64 2.06 -16.01 14.17
C ARG A 64 1.11 -14.93 14.69
N ILE A 65 1.24 -14.56 15.96
CA ILE A 65 0.42 -13.51 16.58
C ILE A 65 0.62 -12.17 15.86
N ILE A 66 1.87 -11.78 15.57
CA ILE A 66 2.14 -10.51 14.90
C ILE A 66 1.63 -10.52 13.47
N MET A 67 1.82 -11.62 12.72
CA MET A 67 1.22 -11.73 11.39
C MET A 67 -0.31 -11.65 11.42
N ALA A 68 -0.95 -12.30 12.40
CA ALA A 68 -2.39 -12.21 12.60
C ALA A 68 -2.82 -10.77 12.93
N LEU A 69 -2.11 -10.05 13.81
CA LEU A 69 -2.40 -8.64 14.12
C LEU A 69 -2.21 -7.73 12.91
N THR A 70 -1.11 -7.90 12.17
CA THR A 70 -0.83 -7.19 10.91
C THR A 70 -1.95 -7.41 9.90
N SER A 71 -2.41 -8.64 9.75
CA SER A 71 -3.52 -8.97 8.85
C SER A 71 -4.83 -8.29 9.25
N LEU A 72 -5.11 -8.21 10.56
CA LEU A 72 -6.29 -7.52 11.09
C LEU A 72 -6.22 -6.01 10.84
N ILE A 73 -5.04 -5.40 10.99
CA ILE A 73 -4.80 -4.00 10.64
C ILE A 73 -5.07 -3.75 9.14
N LEU A 74 -4.60 -4.63 8.25
CA LEU A 74 -4.86 -4.52 6.81
C LEU A 74 -6.36 -4.58 6.48
N ILE A 75 -7.11 -5.47 7.13
CA ILE A 75 -8.57 -5.57 6.99
C ILE A 75 -9.24 -4.26 7.45
N LEU A 76 -8.83 -3.71 8.59
CA LEU A 76 -9.37 -2.45 9.12
C LEU A 76 -9.07 -1.26 8.19
N ILE A 77 -7.85 -1.17 7.66
CA ILE A 77 -7.46 -0.14 6.68
C ILE A 77 -8.30 -0.29 5.40
N GLY A 78 -8.39 -1.50 4.84
CA GLY A 78 -9.17 -1.76 3.62
C GLY A 78 -10.65 -1.42 3.80
N THR A 79 -11.24 -1.82 4.92
CA THR A 79 -12.63 -1.50 5.27
C THR A 79 -12.82 0.00 5.45
N GLY A 80 -11.92 0.68 6.16
CA GLY A 80 -11.97 2.12 6.34
C GLY A 80 -11.81 2.91 5.05
N LEU A 81 -10.98 2.44 4.11
CA LEU A 81 -10.86 3.01 2.76
C LEU A 81 -12.17 2.86 1.96
N PHE A 82 -12.87 1.72 2.10
CA PHE A 82 -14.18 1.51 1.49
C PHE A 82 -15.19 2.55 1.96
N PHE A 83 -15.22 2.85 3.26
CA PHE A 83 -16.06 3.90 3.86
C PHE A 83 -15.55 5.33 3.66
N LYS A 84 -14.48 5.53 2.87
CA LYS A 84 -13.86 6.84 2.62
C LYS A 84 -13.42 7.54 3.91
N SER A 85 -12.95 6.78 4.91
CA SER A 85 -12.41 7.32 6.17
C SER A 85 -11.04 7.95 5.97
N LYS A 86 -10.87 9.22 6.35
CA LYS A 86 -9.57 9.91 6.34
C LYS A 86 -8.58 9.25 7.29
N VAL A 87 -9.05 8.76 8.44
CA VAL A 87 -8.20 8.10 9.44
C VAL A 87 -7.59 6.82 8.87
N ALA A 88 -8.38 6.00 8.16
CA ALA A 88 -7.89 4.78 7.52
C ALA A 88 -6.91 5.09 6.38
N TRP A 89 -7.12 6.21 5.67
CA TRP A 89 -6.19 6.67 4.64
C TRP A 89 -4.85 7.09 5.22
N TYR A 90 -4.82 7.84 6.33
CA TYR A 90 -3.56 8.13 7.04
C TYR A 90 -2.93 6.86 7.64
N GLY A 91 -3.76 5.96 8.18
CA GLY A 91 -3.33 4.67 8.71
C GLY A 91 -2.63 3.81 7.65
N LEU A 92 -3.07 3.85 6.39
CA LEU A 92 -2.39 3.19 5.28
C LEU A 92 -0.95 3.69 5.10
N PHE A 93 -0.72 5.00 5.11
CA PHE A 93 0.63 5.55 4.94
C PHE A 93 1.50 5.31 6.17
N LEU A 94 0.92 5.36 7.36
CA LEU A 94 1.62 4.98 8.58
C LEU A 94 2.02 3.51 8.55
N TYR A 95 1.16 2.63 8.04
CA TYR A 95 1.45 1.21 7.87
C TYR A 95 2.60 0.98 6.88
N ILE A 96 2.56 1.62 5.71
CA ILE A 96 3.63 1.51 4.70
C ILE A 96 4.95 2.04 5.27
N ALA A 97 4.96 3.27 5.80
CA ALA A 97 6.17 3.87 6.36
C ALA A 97 6.71 3.07 7.55
N GLY A 98 5.84 2.61 8.45
CA GLY A 98 6.19 1.77 9.59
C GLY A 98 6.80 0.44 9.16
N GLY A 99 6.20 -0.22 8.15
CA GLY A 99 6.71 -1.45 7.57
C GLY A 99 8.09 -1.26 6.94
N THR A 100 8.27 -0.21 6.14
CA THR A 100 9.56 0.12 5.51
C THR A 100 10.63 0.39 6.56
N LEU A 101 10.34 1.19 7.59
CA LEU A 101 11.28 1.47 8.68
C LEU A 101 11.63 0.21 9.48
N PHE A 102 10.64 -0.64 9.74
CA PHE A 102 10.83 -1.87 10.50
C PHE A 102 11.71 -2.88 9.73
N ILE A 103 11.48 -3.03 8.42
CA ILE A 103 12.32 -3.87 7.54
C ILE A 103 13.74 -3.29 7.45
N SER A 104 13.87 -1.97 7.26
CA SER A 104 15.17 -1.29 7.18
C SER A 104 15.98 -1.44 8.47
N ALA A 105 15.34 -1.29 9.63
CA ALA A 105 15.95 -1.53 10.94
C ALA A 105 16.40 -3.00 11.08
N GLY A 106 15.64 -3.94 10.53
CA GLY A 106 16.00 -5.36 10.36
C GLY A 106 17.39 -5.54 9.77
N PHE A 107 17.61 -4.94 8.61
CA PHE A 107 18.86 -5.05 7.88
C PHE A 107 20.02 -4.30 8.53
N ILE A 108 19.78 -3.16 9.17
CA ILE A 108 20.83 -2.41 9.87
C ILE A 108 21.31 -3.17 11.11
N LEU A 109 20.40 -3.76 11.86
CA LEU A 109 20.71 -4.45 13.13
C LEU A 109 21.26 -5.87 12.90
N PHE A 110 20.94 -6.50 11.78
CA PHE A 110 21.42 -7.83 11.39
C PHE A 110 21.91 -7.82 9.94
N PRO A 111 23.11 -7.26 9.67
CA PRO A 111 23.63 -7.17 8.32
C PRO A 111 23.94 -8.58 7.77
N SER A 112 23.32 -8.94 6.64
CA SER A 112 23.77 -10.09 5.83
C SER A 112 24.91 -9.66 4.89
N ASP A 113 25.65 -10.63 4.36
CA ASP A 113 26.84 -10.38 3.55
C ASP A 113 26.55 -9.44 2.36
N GLN A 114 27.52 -8.59 2.01
CA GLN A 114 27.38 -7.36 1.20
C GLN A 114 26.75 -7.52 -0.20
N THR A 115 26.56 -8.74 -0.70
CA THR A 115 25.85 -9.04 -1.97
C THR A 115 24.33 -8.83 -1.86
N ASP A 116 23.77 -8.77 -0.64
CA ASP A 116 22.33 -8.59 -0.39
C ASP A 116 21.87 -7.13 -0.31
N LEU A 117 22.77 -6.14 -0.35
CA LEU A 117 22.38 -4.75 -0.12
C LEU A 117 21.37 -4.23 -1.16
N LEU A 118 21.61 -4.54 -2.44
CA LEU A 118 20.69 -4.20 -3.54
C LEU A 118 19.37 -4.97 -3.44
N CYS A 119 19.43 -6.27 -3.11
CA CYS A 119 18.24 -7.10 -2.89
C CYS A 119 17.43 -6.67 -1.65
N SER A 120 18.06 -6.03 -0.67
CA SER A 120 17.42 -5.52 0.55
C SER A 120 16.84 -4.11 0.36
N ILE A 121 17.50 -3.27 -0.45
CA ILE A 121 17.05 -1.90 -0.75
C ILE A 121 15.95 -1.88 -1.81
N MET A 122 15.96 -2.79 -2.78
CA MET A 122 14.95 -2.83 -3.86
C MET A 122 13.50 -2.95 -3.34
N PRO A 123 13.18 -3.84 -2.38
CA PRO A 123 11.86 -3.88 -1.76
C PRO A 123 11.47 -2.55 -1.10
N ILE A 124 12.39 -1.90 -0.39
CA ILE A 124 12.17 -0.60 0.27
C ILE A 124 11.81 0.49 -0.75
N ILE A 125 12.59 0.60 -1.83
CA ILE A 125 12.35 1.56 -2.90
C ILE A 125 11.01 1.27 -3.58
N LEU A 126 10.74 -0.01 -3.88
CA LEU A 126 9.49 -0.43 -4.52
C LEU A 126 8.28 -0.07 -3.66
N ASP A 127 8.31 -0.42 -2.36
CA ASP A 127 7.22 -0.17 -1.43
C ASP A 127 6.95 1.34 -1.25
N THR A 128 8.03 2.13 -1.15
CA THR A 128 7.94 3.60 -1.08
C THR A 128 7.36 4.19 -2.37
N SER A 129 7.80 3.71 -3.54
CA SER A 129 7.32 4.19 -4.84
C SER A 129 5.84 3.86 -5.07
N ILE A 130 5.40 2.67 -4.68
CA ILE A 130 4.00 2.25 -4.71
C ILE A 130 3.18 3.11 -3.74
N GLY A 131 3.69 3.35 -2.53
CA GLY A 131 3.07 4.24 -1.56
C GLY A 131 2.84 5.65 -2.11
N ILE A 132 3.84 6.25 -2.73
CA ILE A 132 3.73 7.57 -3.39
C ILE A 132 2.69 7.52 -4.52
N GLY A 133 2.72 6.49 -5.36
CA GLY A 133 1.73 6.31 -6.44
C GLY A 133 0.30 6.22 -5.91
N ILE A 134 0.08 5.43 -4.86
CA ILE A 134 -1.21 5.30 -4.18
C ILE A 134 -1.64 6.65 -3.59
N TYR A 135 -0.72 7.39 -2.97
CA TYR A 135 -1.00 8.73 -2.43
C TYR A 135 -1.57 9.65 -3.50
N PHE A 136 -0.88 9.82 -4.62
CA PHE A 136 -1.35 10.71 -5.69
C PHE A 136 -2.64 10.22 -6.35
N ALA A 137 -2.83 8.90 -6.49
CA ALA A 137 -4.03 8.32 -7.07
C ALA A 137 -5.27 8.50 -6.19
N THR A 138 -5.10 8.52 -4.86
CA THR A 138 -6.19 8.49 -3.88
C THR A 138 -6.42 9.81 -3.15
N LYS A 139 -5.42 10.71 -3.08
CA LYS A 139 -5.51 11.98 -2.32
C LYS A 139 -6.75 12.82 -2.64
N LEU A 140 -7.19 12.84 -3.90
CA LEU A 140 -8.35 13.63 -4.32
C LEU A 140 -9.68 13.15 -3.73
N VAL A 141 -9.75 11.92 -3.23
CA VAL A 141 -10.94 11.38 -2.55
C VAL A 141 -11.00 11.82 -1.09
N PHE A 142 -9.83 11.98 -0.44
CA PHE A 142 -9.73 12.16 1.00
C PHE A 142 -9.38 13.59 1.42
N VAL A 143 -8.68 14.34 0.57
CA VAL A 143 -8.26 15.74 0.83
C VAL A 143 -9.31 16.74 0.35
N ASN A 144 -10.07 16.42 -0.72
CA ASN A 144 -11.00 17.36 -1.36
C ASN A 144 -12.43 17.35 -0.78
N LYS A 145 -12.66 16.68 0.35
CA LYS A 145 -13.97 16.65 1.02
C LYS A 145 -14.26 17.90 1.86
N ASP A 146 -13.26 18.74 2.09
CA ASP A 146 -13.41 19.99 2.84
C ASP A 146 -13.47 21.12 1.83
N GLY A 147 -14.66 21.39 1.29
CA GLY A 147 -14.92 22.51 0.40
C GLY A 147 -14.70 23.86 1.10
N LYS A 148 -13.45 24.26 1.25
CA LYS A 148 -13.05 25.66 1.39
C LYS A 148 -12.05 25.96 0.28
N SER A 149 -12.63 26.31 -0.87
CA SER A 149 -12.01 27.22 -1.84
C SER A 149 -11.88 28.60 -1.23
#